data_AF-A0A348UQ43-F1
#
_entry.id   AF-A0A348UQ43-F1
#
_cell.length_a   1.000
_cell.length_b   1.000
_cell.length_c   1.000
_cell.angle_alpha   90.00
_cell.angle_beta   90.00
_cell.angle_gamma   90.00
#
_symmetry.space_group_name_H-M   'P 1'
#
loop_
_entity.id
_entity.type
_entity.pdbx_description
1 polymer ?
#
loop_
_entity_poly.entity_id
_entity_poly.type
_entity_poly.pdbx_seq_one_letter_code
_entity_poly.pdbx_strand_id
1 'polypeptide(L)'
;MVAGTNQQPHAGLVGVRGFVDGAARHLRTAAPCAAILVIQIDQFSRLQADHGARCAEALAARLFTMSRTLLPGQTVLRISPHQIVAAVREPHRGALVARCETLLAELPALCVRLGTVSVSAQVSLGAGLIDLTDDAPAHDRIEATLDLALGSALRMSLAGGGRYELLGGTPDESPETESGRLLARINRAIAEDAFRLVYQPIVSLQGETQAHYEVFMRMVD
;
A
#
# COMPACT_ATOMS: atom_id res chain seq x y z
N MET A 1 -28.08 34.60 -5.85
CA MET A 1 -28.18 33.71 -7.03
C MET A 1 -27.75 32.33 -6.58
N VAL A 2 -28.77 31.48 -6.42
CA VAL A 2 -28.87 30.04 -6.08
C VAL A 2 -27.71 29.34 -5.36
N ALA A 3 -28.08 28.78 -4.22
CA ALA A 3 -27.33 27.93 -3.31
C ALA A 3 -26.83 26.61 -3.92
N GLY A 4 -25.70 26.14 -3.37
CA GLY A 4 -25.54 24.75 -2.94
C GLY A 4 -25.47 23.67 -4.02
N THR A 5 -24.26 23.23 -4.32
CA THR A 5 -24.04 21.84 -4.74
C THR A 5 -22.73 21.34 -4.14
N ASN A 6 -22.68 21.29 -2.80
CA ASN A 6 -21.71 20.47 -2.10
C ASN A 6 -22.24 19.02 -2.11
N GLN A 7 -22.18 18.37 -3.27
CA GLN A 7 -22.39 16.93 -3.36
C GLN A 7 -21.20 16.25 -2.69
N GLN A 8 -21.37 15.84 -1.43
CA GLN A 8 -20.60 14.72 -0.91
C GLN A 8 -20.87 13.53 -1.84
N PRO A 9 -19.86 12.94 -2.50
CA PRO A 9 -20.11 11.81 -3.38
C PRO A 9 -20.62 10.65 -2.52
N HIS A 10 -21.78 10.15 -2.94
CA HIS A 10 -22.47 9.00 -2.37
C HIS A 10 -21.53 7.79 -2.25
N ALA A 11 -21.88 6.86 -1.36
CA ALA A 11 -21.22 5.57 -1.12
C ALA A 11 -21.28 4.59 -2.33
N GLY A 12 -21.35 5.11 -3.55
CA GLY A 12 -21.34 4.37 -4.81
C GLY A 12 -19.95 4.25 -5.42
N LEU A 13 -19.85 3.40 -6.44
CA LEU A 13 -18.65 3.30 -7.27
C LEU A 13 -18.47 4.58 -8.06
N VAL A 14 -17.24 5.10 -8.08
CA VAL A 14 -16.83 6.25 -8.88
C VAL A 14 -15.93 5.73 -9.99
N GLY A 15 -16.14 6.21 -11.22
CA GLY A 15 -15.25 5.89 -12.33
C GLY A 15 -13.85 6.50 -12.13
N VAL A 16 -12.86 5.96 -12.82
CA VAL A 16 -11.45 6.41 -12.76
C VAL A 16 -11.33 7.93 -12.91
N ARG A 17 -11.98 8.51 -13.92
CA ARG A 17 -12.00 9.96 -14.15
C ARG A 17 -12.47 10.75 -12.92
N GLY A 18 -13.54 10.31 -12.26
CA GLY A 18 -14.06 10.97 -11.08
C GLY A 18 -13.09 10.92 -9.89
N PHE A 19 -12.30 9.83 -9.79
CA PHE A 19 -11.21 9.78 -8.83
C PHE A 19 -10.07 10.72 -9.20
N VAL A 20 -9.60 10.72 -10.45
CA VAL A 20 -8.51 11.60 -10.90
C VAL A 20 -8.87 13.07 -10.66
N ASP A 21 -10.08 13.50 -11.01
CA ASP A 21 -10.55 14.87 -10.77
C ASP A 21 -10.58 15.22 -9.26
N GLY A 22 -11.01 14.28 -8.43
CA GLY A 22 -11.03 14.43 -6.97
C GLY A 22 -9.63 14.50 -6.37
N ALA A 23 -8.74 13.62 -6.81
CA ALA A 23 -7.34 13.56 -6.42
C ALA A 23 -6.60 14.83 -6.83
N ALA A 24 -6.78 15.30 -8.08
CA ALA A 24 -6.17 16.55 -8.56
C ALA A 24 -6.62 17.73 -7.71
N ARG A 25 -7.91 17.81 -7.36
CA ARG A 25 -8.45 18.86 -6.47
C ARG A 25 -7.84 18.82 -5.09
N HIS A 26 -7.71 17.62 -4.53
CA HIS A 26 -7.13 17.39 -3.22
C HIS A 26 -5.65 17.77 -3.20
N LEU A 27 -4.88 17.31 -4.17
CA LEU A 27 -3.42 17.45 -4.24
C LEU A 27 -2.93 18.82 -4.73
N ARG A 28 -3.81 19.79 -5.01
CA ARG A 28 -3.40 21.17 -5.34
C ARG A 28 -2.64 21.85 -4.20
N THR A 29 -2.95 21.51 -2.96
CA THR A 29 -2.18 22.03 -1.82
C THR A 29 -0.85 21.32 -1.80
N ALA A 30 0.23 22.10 -1.95
CA ALA A 30 1.59 21.57 -1.93
C ALA A 30 1.83 20.77 -0.65
N ALA A 31 2.27 19.53 -0.82
CA ALA A 31 2.81 18.69 0.24
C ALA A 31 4.09 18.05 -0.28
N PRO A 32 5.09 17.84 0.60
CA PRO A 32 6.37 17.24 0.22
C PRO A 32 6.23 15.79 -0.27
N CYS A 33 5.22 15.05 0.21
CA CYS A 33 4.98 13.67 -0.19
C CYS A 33 3.49 13.46 -0.52
N ALA A 34 3.20 13.18 -1.80
CA ALA A 34 1.87 12.84 -2.30
C ALA A 34 1.88 11.44 -2.92
N ALA A 35 0.84 10.66 -2.68
CA ALA A 35 0.74 9.30 -3.19
C ALA A 35 -0.70 8.91 -3.53
N ILE A 36 -0.82 7.92 -4.40
CA ILE A 36 -2.05 7.18 -4.67
C ILE A 36 -1.94 5.81 -4.00
N LEU A 37 -2.91 5.48 -3.16
CA LEU A 37 -3.06 4.16 -2.55
C LEU A 37 -4.20 3.43 -3.25
N VAL A 38 -3.99 2.15 -3.54
CA VAL A 38 -5.01 1.21 -3.95
C VAL A 38 -5.09 0.14 -2.88
N ILE A 39 -6.27 -0.06 -2.32
CA ILE A 39 -6.56 -1.07 -1.29
C ILE A 39 -7.53 -2.07 -1.90
N GLN A 40 -7.15 -3.34 -1.91
CA GLN A 40 -7.94 -4.41 -2.52
C GLN A 40 -8.24 -5.52 -1.52
N ILE A 41 -9.46 -6.07 -1.56
CA ILE A 41 -9.79 -7.32 -0.87
C ILE A 41 -9.17 -8.49 -1.62
N ASP A 42 -8.37 -9.30 -0.91
CA ASP A 42 -7.73 -10.47 -1.47
C ASP A 42 -8.74 -11.58 -1.76
N GLN A 43 -8.55 -12.28 -2.89
CA GLN A 43 -9.37 -13.41 -3.32
C GLN A 43 -10.89 -13.12 -3.32
N PHE A 44 -11.29 -11.89 -3.66
CA PHE A 44 -12.70 -11.46 -3.56
C PHE A 44 -13.69 -12.37 -4.29
N SER A 45 -13.35 -12.87 -5.48
CA SER A 45 -14.21 -13.82 -6.22
C SER A 45 -14.41 -15.14 -5.48
N ARG A 46 -13.38 -15.61 -4.77
CA ARG A 46 -13.47 -16.82 -3.94
C ARG A 46 -14.34 -16.57 -2.72
N LEU A 47 -14.19 -15.40 -2.09
CA LEU A 47 -15.04 -14.97 -0.99
C LEU A 47 -16.52 -14.89 -1.41
N GLN A 48 -16.80 -14.42 -2.63
CA GLN A 48 -18.15 -14.43 -3.21
C GLN A 48 -18.68 -15.85 -3.45
N ALA A 49 -17.84 -16.77 -3.93
CA ALA A 49 -18.23 -18.15 -4.16
C ALA A 49 -18.53 -18.90 -2.86
N ASP A 50 -17.69 -18.70 -1.83
CA ASP A 50 -17.77 -19.45 -0.57
C ASP A 50 -18.83 -18.89 0.40
N HIS A 51 -19.05 -17.56 0.38
CA HIS A 51 -19.90 -16.87 1.37
C HIS A 51 -21.05 -16.07 0.76
N GLY A 52 -21.17 -16.06 -0.57
CA GLY A 52 -22.23 -15.38 -1.31
C GLY A 52 -21.96 -13.88 -1.55
N ALA A 53 -22.58 -13.36 -2.60
CA ALA A 53 -22.37 -11.98 -3.05
C ALA A 53 -22.70 -10.92 -1.98
N ARG A 54 -23.76 -11.15 -1.20
CA ARG A 54 -24.18 -10.22 -0.13
C ARG A 54 -23.15 -10.10 1.00
N CYS A 55 -22.45 -11.20 1.33
CA CYS A 55 -21.38 -11.18 2.32
C CYS A 55 -20.17 -10.38 1.83
N ALA A 56 -19.77 -10.65 0.60
CA ALA A 56 -18.67 -9.95 -0.05
C ALA A 56 -18.93 -8.45 -0.16
N GLU A 57 -20.15 -8.06 -0.54
CA GLU A 57 -20.54 -6.65 -0.64
C GLU A 57 -20.52 -5.96 0.75
N ALA A 58 -21.01 -6.64 1.79
CA ALA A 58 -20.97 -6.11 3.14
C ALA A 58 -19.53 -5.92 3.65
N LEU A 59 -18.62 -6.85 3.34
CA LEU A 59 -17.19 -6.71 3.65
C LEU A 59 -16.56 -5.53 2.91
N ALA A 60 -16.86 -5.38 1.63
CA ALA A 60 -16.43 -4.25 0.83
C ALA A 60 -16.92 -2.89 1.36
N ALA A 61 -18.19 -2.80 1.74
CA ALA A 61 -18.76 -1.58 2.32
C ALA A 61 -18.09 -1.23 3.66
N ARG A 62 -17.79 -2.25 4.48
CA ARG A 62 -17.09 -2.08 5.76
C ARG A 62 -15.64 -1.66 5.55
N LEU A 63 -14.93 -2.27 4.60
CA LEU A 63 -13.58 -1.87 4.19
C LEU A 63 -13.54 -0.39 3.79
N PHE A 64 -14.51 0.06 2.98
CA PHE A 64 -14.59 1.46 2.56
C PHE A 64 -14.80 2.40 3.75
N THR A 65 -15.69 2.04 4.66
CA THR A 65 -15.96 2.84 5.87
C THR A 65 -14.70 2.96 6.74
N MET A 66 -14.03 1.84 7.02
CA MET A 66 -12.81 1.84 7.82
C MET A 66 -11.67 2.59 7.14
N SER A 67 -11.51 2.45 5.82
CA SER A 67 -10.49 3.18 5.06
C SER A 67 -10.68 4.70 5.19
N ARG A 68 -11.93 5.19 5.17
CA ARG A 68 -12.22 6.61 5.39
C ARG A 68 -11.93 7.07 6.82
N THR A 69 -12.12 6.21 7.81
CA THR A 69 -11.78 6.50 9.20
C THR A 69 -10.26 6.57 9.41
N LEU A 70 -9.51 5.66 8.79
CA LEU A 70 -8.05 5.58 8.90
C LEU A 70 -7.31 6.62 8.05
N LEU A 71 -7.99 7.21 7.05
CA LEU A 71 -7.46 8.26 6.17
C LEU A 71 -8.27 9.56 6.31
N PRO A 72 -8.31 10.17 7.51
CA PRO A 72 -9.10 11.37 7.73
C PRO A 72 -8.58 12.52 6.87
N GLY A 73 -9.51 13.25 6.25
CA GLY A 73 -9.19 14.40 5.40
C GLY A 73 -8.58 14.06 4.04
N GLN A 74 -8.37 12.77 3.73
CA GLN A 74 -7.89 12.34 2.41
C GLN A 74 -9.05 12.08 1.44
N THR A 75 -8.77 12.08 0.13
CA THR A 75 -9.78 11.69 -0.87
C THR A 75 -9.78 10.18 -1.00
N VAL A 76 -10.85 9.51 -0.53
CA VAL A 76 -11.00 8.05 -0.56
C VAL A 76 -12.29 7.69 -1.31
N LEU A 77 -12.18 6.91 -2.38
CA LEU A 77 -13.29 6.54 -3.26
C LEU A 77 -13.26 5.04 -3.60
N ARG A 78 -14.41 4.47 -3.95
CA ARG A 78 -14.49 3.10 -4.47
C ARG A 78 -14.46 3.14 -5.99
N ILE A 79 -13.56 2.39 -6.62
CA ILE A 79 -13.54 2.24 -8.09
C ILE A 79 -14.19 0.94 -8.55
N SER A 80 -14.19 -0.08 -7.68
CA SER A 80 -14.84 -1.36 -7.93
C SER A 80 -15.41 -1.90 -6.61
N PRO A 81 -16.20 -2.99 -6.64
CA PRO A 81 -16.74 -3.56 -5.41
C PRO A 81 -15.66 -3.87 -4.38
N HIS A 82 -14.49 -4.34 -4.80
CA HIS A 82 -13.44 -4.88 -3.94
C HIS A 82 -12.16 -4.02 -3.93
N GLN A 83 -12.17 -2.88 -4.62
CA GLN A 83 -11.03 -1.96 -4.67
C GLN A 83 -11.44 -0.54 -4.28
N ILE A 84 -10.60 0.04 -3.43
CA ILE A 84 -10.68 1.43 -2.97
C ILE A 84 -9.41 2.12 -3.42
N VAL A 85 -9.56 3.38 -3.77
CA VAL A 85 -8.46 4.27 -4.13
C VAL A 85 -8.45 5.43 -3.16
N ALA A 86 -7.25 5.86 -2.78
CA ALA A 86 -7.07 7.05 -1.96
C ALA A 86 -5.96 7.93 -2.49
N ALA A 87 -6.20 9.23 -2.60
CA ALA A 87 -5.16 10.22 -2.79
C ALA A 87 -4.75 10.76 -1.43
N VAL A 88 -3.49 10.50 -1.04
CA VAL A 88 -2.97 10.81 0.28
C VAL A 88 -1.84 11.82 0.20
N ARG A 89 -1.77 12.68 1.21
CA ARG A 89 -0.63 13.58 1.47
C ARG A 89 -0.06 13.28 2.84
N GLU A 90 1.25 13.21 2.90
CA GLU A 90 2.00 12.98 4.13
C GLU A 90 3.19 13.96 4.20
N PRO A 91 3.72 14.24 5.39
CA PRO A 91 4.83 15.18 5.56
C PRO A 91 6.17 14.66 5.00
N HIS A 92 6.34 13.35 4.86
CA HIS A 92 7.53 12.72 4.29
C HIS A 92 7.26 11.25 3.96
N ARG A 93 8.17 10.59 3.23
CA ARG A 93 8.02 9.18 2.80
C ARG A 93 7.84 8.23 3.99
N GLY A 94 8.58 8.42 5.08
CA GLY A 94 8.44 7.61 6.29
C GLY A 94 7.03 7.63 6.90
N ALA A 95 6.34 8.78 6.86
CA ALA A 95 4.96 8.89 7.35
C ALA A 95 3.98 8.14 6.43
N LEU A 96 4.24 8.13 5.12
CA LEU A 96 3.47 7.32 4.17
C LEU A 96 3.67 5.81 4.40
N VAL A 97 4.90 5.38 4.70
CA VAL A 97 5.18 3.98 5.06
C VAL A 97 4.42 3.59 6.32
N ALA A 98 4.54 4.37 7.39
CA ALA A 98 3.79 4.14 8.63
C ALA A 98 2.27 4.11 8.40
N ARG A 99 1.75 4.94 7.50
CA ARG A 99 0.34 4.92 7.10
C ARG A 99 -0.04 3.60 6.42
N CYS A 100 0.78 3.11 5.48
CA CYS A 100 0.54 1.84 4.80
C CYS A 100 0.56 0.66 5.78
N GLU A 101 1.51 0.65 6.71
CA GLU A 101 1.62 -0.37 7.76
C GLU A 101 0.39 -0.34 8.69
N THR A 102 -0.06 0.85 9.09
CA THR A 102 -1.28 1.01 9.89
C THR A 102 -2.51 0.47 9.17
N LEU A 103 -2.68 0.82 7.89
CA LEU A 103 -3.77 0.29 7.08
C LEU A 103 -3.70 -1.24 6.97
N LEU A 104 -2.52 -1.80 6.75
CA LEU A 104 -2.34 -3.23 6.63
C LEU A 104 -2.57 -3.98 7.96
N ALA A 105 -2.31 -3.35 9.11
CA ALA A 105 -2.56 -3.93 10.42
C ALA A 105 -4.04 -3.85 10.82
N GLU A 106 -4.69 -2.72 10.58
CA GLU A 106 -6.05 -2.43 11.07
C GLU A 106 -7.15 -2.94 10.14
N LEU A 107 -6.95 -2.89 8.82
CA LEU A 107 -7.99 -3.31 7.87
C LEU A 107 -8.30 -4.81 7.94
N PRO A 108 -7.36 -5.76 8.15
CA PRO A 108 -7.71 -7.17 8.31
C PRO A 108 -8.59 -7.48 9.53
N ALA A 109 -8.71 -6.57 10.51
CA ALA A 109 -9.69 -6.68 11.59
C ALA A 109 -11.15 -6.56 11.11
N LEU A 110 -11.36 -6.30 9.82
CA LEU A 110 -12.64 -6.37 9.13
C LEU A 110 -13.24 -7.78 9.22
N CYS A 111 -14.27 -7.91 10.04
CA CYS A 111 -15.17 -9.05 10.05
C CYS A 111 -16.59 -8.61 9.67
N VAL A 112 -17.33 -9.45 8.96
CA VAL A 112 -18.78 -9.26 8.78
C VAL A 112 -19.47 -10.51 9.26
N ARG A 113 -20.54 -10.32 10.05
CA ARG A 113 -21.40 -11.38 10.52
C ARG A 113 -22.70 -11.37 9.73
N LEU A 114 -23.02 -12.49 9.08
CA LEU A 114 -24.31 -12.73 8.44
C LEU A 114 -24.91 -14.01 9.03
N GLY A 115 -25.98 -13.84 9.81
CA GLY A 115 -26.55 -14.93 10.60
C GLY A 115 -25.54 -15.44 11.64
N THR A 116 -25.19 -16.72 11.54
CA THR A 116 -24.23 -17.40 12.43
C THR A 116 -22.80 -17.40 11.90
N VAL A 117 -22.57 -17.00 10.65
CA VAL A 117 -21.26 -17.04 10.01
C VAL A 117 -20.57 -15.70 10.15
N SER A 118 -19.31 -15.72 10.62
CA SER A 118 -18.43 -14.56 10.66
C SER A 118 -17.33 -14.76 9.62
N VAL A 119 -17.23 -13.83 8.67
CA VAL A 119 -16.25 -13.86 7.58
C VAL A 119 -15.30 -12.69 7.74
N SER A 120 -14.00 -12.94 7.65
CA SER A 120 -12.96 -11.90 7.55
C SER A 120 -12.30 -11.97 6.18
N ALA A 121 -11.63 -10.89 5.79
CA ALA A 121 -10.88 -10.85 4.55
C ALA A 121 -9.52 -10.18 4.76
N GLN A 122 -8.51 -10.68 4.06
CA GLN A 122 -7.23 -10.00 3.95
C GLN A 122 -7.31 -8.90 2.91
N VAL A 123 -6.40 -7.93 3.03
CA VAL A 123 -6.27 -6.86 2.07
C VAL A 123 -4.82 -6.74 1.62
N SER A 124 -4.65 -6.38 0.35
CA SER A 124 -3.37 -5.99 -0.21
C SER A 124 -3.41 -4.54 -0.65
N LEU A 125 -2.25 -3.88 -0.56
CA LEU A 125 -2.13 -2.47 -0.91
C LEU A 125 -1.05 -2.26 -1.99
N GLY A 126 -1.37 -1.41 -2.95
CA GLY A 126 -0.38 -0.82 -3.84
C GLY A 126 -0.31 0.67 -3.56
N ALA A 127 0.89 1.19 -3.35
CA ALA A 127 1.11 2.61 -3.12
C ALA A 127 2.04 3.16 -4.20
N GLY A 128 1.62 4.20 -4.91
CA GLY A 128 2.45 4.91 -5.89
C GLY A 128 2.72 6.32 -5.41
N LEU A 129 4.00 6.71 -5.29
CA LEU A 129 4.39 8.09 -5.08
C LEU A 129 4.20 8.89 -6.36
N ILE A 130 3.60 10.07 -6.24
CA ILE A 130 3.47 11.01 -7.34
C ILE A 130 4.78 11.77 -7.46
N ASP A 131 5.40 11.71 -8.64
CA ASP A 131 6.56 12.53 -8.93
C ASP A 131 6.12 13.99 -9.05
N LEU A 132 6.53 14.81 -8.08
CA LEU A 132 6.25 16.24 -8.05
C LEU A 132 7.24 17.06 -8.89
N THR A 133 8.33 16.43 -9.35
CA THR A 133 9.36 17.06 -10.19
C THR A 133 9.10 16.90 -11.69
N ASP A 134 8.22 15.98 -12.05
CA ASP A 134 7.76 15.79 -13.42
C ASP A 134 6.87 16.98 -13.87
N ASP A 135 7.20 17.58 -15.01
CA ASP A 135 6.49 18.71 -15.61
C ASP A 135 5.17 18.33 -16.31
N ALA A 136 4.85 17.02 -16.41
CA ALA A 136 3.61 16.55 -17.02
C ALA A 136 2.35 17.11 -16.31
N PRO A 137 1.19 17.23 -16.99
CA PRO A 137 -0.04 17.68 -16.35
C PRO A 137 -0.40 16.86 -15.10
N ALA A 138 -0.93 17.52 -14.07
CA ALA A 138 -1.23 16.86 -12.80
C ALA A 138 -2.19 15.66 -12.93
N HIS A 139 -3.13 15.71 -13.87
CA HIS A 139 -4.07 14.60 -14.11
C HIS A 139 -3.33 13.39 -14.68
N ASP A 140 -2.47 13.60 -15.68
CA ASP A 140 -1.68 12.54 -16.32
C ASP A 140 -0.75 11.87 -15.31
N ARG A 141 -0.08 12.65 -14.43
CA ARG A 141 0.76 12.09 -13.36
C ARG A 141 -0.05 11.27 -12.35
N ILE A 142 -1.24 11.73 -11.97
CA ILE A 142 -2.13 11.01 -11.06
C ILE A 142 -2.64 9.71 -11.69
N GLU A 143 -3.01 9.75 -12.98
CA GLU A 143 -3.49 8.58 -13.72
C GLU A 143 -2.38 7.54 -13.88
N ALA A 144 -1.17 7.94 -14.29
CA ALA A 144 -0.02 7.05 -14.37
C ALA A 144 0.33 6.43 -13.00
N THR A 145 0.28 7.23 -11.92
CA THR A 145 0.54 6.74 -10.56
C THR A 145 -0.55 5.76 -10.09
N LEU A 146 -1.81 6.02 -10.45
CA LEU A 146 -2.93 5.13 -10.16
C LEU A 146 -2.75 3.78 -10.86
N ASP A 147 -2.35 3.76 -12.13
CA ASP A 147 -2.12 2.52 -12.88
C ASP A 147 -1.00 1.68 -12.25
N LEU A 148 0.10 2.33 -11.85
CA LEU A 148 1.19 1.68 -11.12
C LEU A 148 0.71 1.07 -9.80
N ALA A 149 -0.05 1.84 -9.01
CA ALA A 149 -0.59 1.39 -7.73
C ALA A 149 -1.62 0.24 -7.92
N LEU A 150 -2.43 0.28 -8.98
CA LEU A 150 -3.38 -0.80 -9.32
C LEU A 150 -2.65 -2.09 -9.66
N GLY A 151 -1.65 -2.01 -10.54
CA GLY A 151 -0.82 -3.15 -10.90
C GLY A 151 -0.10 -3.75 -9.68
N SER A 152 0.39 -2.89 -8.80
CA SER A 152 1.03 -3.29 -7.53
C SER A 152 0.07 -4.02 -6.59
N ALA A 153 -1.09 -3.44 -6.31
CA ALA A 153 -2.10 -4.06 -5.43
C ALA A 153 -2.52 -5.44 -5.94
N LEU A 154 -2.69 -5.59 -7.27
CA LEU A 154 -3.01 -6.87 -7.90
C LEU A 154 -1.87 -7.87 -7.73
N ARG A 155 -0.61 -7.49 -8.00
CA ARG A 155 0.55 -8.37 -7.79
C ARG A 155 0.67 -8.82 -6.35
N MET A 156 0.49 -7.91 -5.39
CA MET A 156 0.55 -8.21 -3.95
C MET A 156 -0.55 -9.20 -3.53
N SER A 157 -1.76 -9.03 -4.09
CA SER A 157 -2.88 -9.95 -3.88
C SER A 157 -2.59 -11.34 -4.42
N LEU A 158 -2.02 -11.43 -5.63
CA LEU A 158 -1.64 -12.70 -6.27
C LEU A 158 -0.44 -13.38 -5.61
N ALA A 159 0.46 -12.62 -4.99
CA ALA A 159 1.65 -13.13 -4.29
C ALA A 159 1.35 -13.68 -2.88
N GLY A 160 0.08 -13.98 -2.58
CA GLY A 160 -0.36 -14.55 -1.31
C GLY A 160 -1.09 -13.58 -0.39
N GLY A 161 -1.35 -12.34 -0.82
CA GLY A 161 -2.19 -11.39 -0.09
C GLY A 161 -1.57 -10.82 1.18
N GLY A 162 -2.31 -9.95 1.87
CA GLY A 162 -1.94 -9.45 3.21
C GLY A 162 -0.63 -8.66 3.25
N ARG A 163 -0.30 -7.92 2.18
CA ARG A 163 0.97 -7.21 2.04
C ARG A 163 0.80 -5.90 1.27
N TYR A 164 1.82 -5.06 1.30
CA TYR A 164 1.86 -3.84 0.50
C TYR A 164 3.17 -3.69 -0.26
N GLU A 165 3.13 -2.92 -1.35
CA GLU A 165 4.30 -2.48 -2.10
C GLU A 165 4.19 -0.97 -2.35
N LEU A 166 5.29 -0.25 -2.10
CA LEU A 166 5.41 1.19 -2.34
C LEU A 166 6.34 1.45 -3.53
N LEU A 167 5.78 1.98 -4.60
CA LEU A 167 6.44 2.28 -5.87
C LEU A 167 6.73 3.78 -6.00
N GLY A 168 7.79 4.09 -6.76
CA GLY A 168 8.16 5.44 -7.12
C GLY A 168 8.93 6.20 -6.03
N GLY A 169 9.30 7.42 -6.39
CA GLY A 169 10.18 8.31 -5.62
C GLY A 169 11.63 7.83 -5.57
N THR A 170 12.57 8.78 -5.47
CA THR A 170 13.88 8.46 -4.93
C THR A 170 13.71 8.00 -3.47
N PRO A 171 14.56 7.10 -2.95
CA PRO A 171 14.67 6.92 -1.51
C PRO A 171 14.86 8.31 -0.90
N ASP A 172 14.20 8.58 0.22
CA ASP A 172 14.43 9.82 0.95
C ASP A 172 15.85 9.72 1.54
N GLU A 173 16.84 10.18 0.78
CA GLU A 173 18.25 10.17 1.17
C GLU A 173 18.55 11.21 2.25
N SER A 174 17.53 11.97 2.69
CA SER A 174 17.67 12.90 3.78
C SER A 174 18.12 12.17 5.05
N PRO A 175 19.31 12.48 5.59
CA PRO A 175 19.87 11.81 6.78
C PRO A 175 19.03 12.02 8.04
N GLU A 176 18.03 12.90 8.01
CA GLU A 176 17.12 13.16 9.13
C GLU A 176 16.05 12.07 9.28
N THR A 177 15.71 11.39 8.19
CA THR A 177 14.72 10.30 8.19
C THR A 177 15.34 8.98 8.63
N GLU A 178 14.55 8.08 9.24
CA GLU A 178 15.05 6.76 9.65
C GLU A 178 15.57 5.95 8.45
N SER A 179 14.89 6.05 7.31
CA SER A 179 15.32 5.44 6.04
C SER A 179 16.64 6.03 5.53
N GLY A 180 16.83 7.35 5.60
CA GLY A 180 18.08 8.00 5.22
C GLY A 180 19.25 7.66 6.17
N ARG A 181 19.00 7.54 7.48
CA ARG A 181 20.01 7.05 8.43
C ARG A 181 20.42 5.61 8.14
N LEU A 182 19.45 4.74 7.85
CA LEU A 182 19.73 3.35 7.48
C LEU A 182 20.56 3.29 6.18
N LEU A 183 20.18 4.07 5.17
CA LEU A 183 20.90 4.15 3.90
C LEU A 183 22.33 4.66 4.09
N ALA A 184 22.51 5.72 4.90
CA ALA A 184 23.82 6.25 5.24
C ALA A 184 24.68 5.21 5.99
N ARG A 185 24.10 4.44 6.93
CA ARG A 185 24.79 3.35 7.63
C ARG A 185 25.21 2.24 6.68
N ILE A 186 24.34 1.84 5.74
CA ILE A 186 24.67 0.83 4.72
C ILE A 186 25.82 1.33 3.84
N ASN A 187 25.72 2.54 3.27
CA ASN A 187 26.74 3.10 2.39
C ASN A 187 28.09 3.24 3.11
N ARG A 188 28.08 3.67 4.37
CA ARG A 188 29.28 3.72 5.21
C ARG A 188 29.88 2.33 5.42
N ALA A 189 29.06 1.33 5.75
CA ALA A 189 29.53 -0.04 5.93
C ALA A 189 30.13 -0.65 4.65
N ILE A 190 29.63 -0.27 3.47
CA ILE A 190 30.24 -0.64 2.19
C ILE A 190 31.60 0.05 2.02
N ALA A 191 31.66 1.37 2.26
CA ALA A 191 32.89 2.15 2.09
C ALA A 191 34.00 1.75 3.07
N GLU A 192 33.65 1.31 4.27
CA GLU A 192 34.57 0.91 5.34
C GLU A 192 34.81 -0.61 5.40
N ASP A 193 34.29 -1.39 4.43
CA ASP A 193 34.37 -2.86 4.40
C ASP A 193 33.90 -3.53 5.70
N ALA A 194 32.83 -2.97 6.29
CA ALA A 194 32.26 -3.38 7.57
C ALA A 194 31.22 -4.51 7.43
N PHE A 195 31.22 -5.26 6.33
CA PHE A 195 30.41 -6.47 6.19
C PHE A 195 31.26 -7.72 6.39
N ARG A 196 30.72 -8.69 7.14
CA ARG A 196 31.35 -10.00 7.35
C ARG A 196 30.42 -11.11 6.92
N LEU A 197 31.02 -12.16 6.37
CA LEU A 197 30.31 -13.39 6.03
C LEU A 197 30.38 -14.34 7.22
N VAL A 198 29.23 -14.87 7.62
CA VAL A 198 29.12 -15.95 8.60
C VAL A 198 28.58 -17.20 7.91
N TYR A 199 29.12 -18.35 8.28
CA TYR A 199 28.88 -19.62 7.61
C TYR A 199 28.14 -20.55 8.56
N GLN A 200 26.92 -20.94 8.21
CA GLN A 200 26.14 -21.91 8.97
C GLN A 200 26.26 -23.28 8.30
N PRO A 201 26.71 -24.33 9.01
CA PRO A 201 26.83 -25.66 8.43
C PRO A 201 25.44 -26.28 8.19
N ILE A 202 25.26 -26.89 7.02
CA ILE A 202 24.11 -27.72 6.69
C ILE A 202 24.52 -29.18 6.87
N VAL A 203 23.91 -29.86 7.84
CA VAL A 203 24.25 -31.26 8.17
C VAL A 203 23.43 -32.20 7.29
N SER A 204 24.12 -33.07 6.53
CA SER A 204 23.46 -34.13 5.76
C SER A 204 22.96 -35.23 6.70
N LEU A 205 21.67 -35.56 6.61
CA LEU A 205 21.04 -36.65 7.37
C LEU A 205 21.32 -38.04 6.77
N GLN A 206 21.86 -38.10 5.55
CA GLN A 206 22.02 -39.31 4.75
C GLN A 206 23.49 -39.72 4.57
N GLY A 207 24.41 -39.09 5.30
CA GLY A 207 25.82 -39.48 5.35
C GLY A 207 26.69 -38.94 4.21
N GLU A 208 26.25 -37.89 3.50
CA GLU A 208 27.14 -37.18 2.57
C GLU A 208 28.29 -36.54 3.34
N THR A 209 29.51 -36.72 2.83
CA THR A 209 30.76 -36.30 3.47
C THR A 209 31.19 -34.88 3.10
N GLN A 210 30.47 -34.22 2.19
CA GLN A 210 30.79 -32.87 1.75
C GLN A 210 30.10 -31.83 2.64
N ALA A 211 30.89 -30.97 3.27
CA ALA A 211 30.39 -29.90 4.12
C ALA A 211 29.77 -28.79 3.26
N HIS A 212 28.45 -28.60 3.40
CA HIS A 212 27.75 -27.47 2.82
C HIS A 212 27.57 -26.37 3.86
N TYR A 213 27.70 -25.12 3.43
CA TYR A 213 27.50 -23.95 4.27
C TYR A 213 26.51 -23.01 3.62
N GLU A 214 25.55 -22.53 4.41
CA GLU A 214 24.78 -21.34 4.06
C GLU A 214 25.58 -20.10 4.48
N VAL A 215 25.70 -19.14 3.57
CA VAL A 215 26.49 -17.93 3.78
C VAL A 215 25.55 -16.77 4.06
N PHE A 216 25.70 -16.15 5.23
CA PHE A 216 24.96 -14.95 5.62
C PHE A 216 25.89 -13.75 5.69
N MET A 217 25.41 -12.59 5.24
CA MET A 217 26.11 -11.32 5.40
C MET A 217 25.65 -10.64 6.71
N ARG A 218 26.60 -10.10 7.46
CA ARG A 218 26.36 -9.32 8.68
C ARG A 218 27.06 -7.97 8.56
N MET A 219 26.37 -6.89 8.91
CA MET A 219 26.99 -5.58 9.11
C MET A 219 27.59 -5.54 10.51
N VAL A 220 28.87 -5.22 10.62
CA VAL A 220 29.56 -4.98 11.88
C VAL A 220 29.28 -3.54 12.28
N ASP A 221 28.83 -3.38 13.52
CA ASP A 221 28.36 -2.14 14.12
C ASP A 221 29.48 -1.12 14.41
#